data_AF-A0A382E7D3-F1
#
_entry.id   AF-A0A382E7D3-F1
#
_cell.length_a   1.000
_cell.length_b   1.000
_cell.length_c   1.000
_cell.angle_alpha   90.00
_cell.angle_beta   90.00
_cell.angle_gamma   90.00
#
_symmetry.space_group_name_H-M   'P 1'
#
loop_
_entity.id
_entity.type
_entity.pdbx_description
1 polymer ?
#
loop_
_entity_poly.entity_id
_entity_poly.type
_entity_poly.pdbx_seq_one_letter_code
_entity_poly.pdbx_strand_id
1 'polypeptide(L)'
;MFDREVALYLRHQKEGLKVSFLTYGDESELEYSKRIPGIDILYNKWRLPLPLYFLLIPLLHSGALRRASVLKTNQLSGGRIALWSSKLWRKPLIVRCGNIPSDMTAQSNIKNPVYMRRLRRYEAKIFHAATAIIVASPAMRDYVTRTYSVLESLIHVVSNHVLTDLIPRE
;
A
#
# COMPACT_ATOMS: atom_id res chain seq x y z
N MET A 1 -13.49 8.08 -4.37
CA MET A 1 -12.50 7.21 -3.66
C MET A 1 -11.07 7.69 -3.93
N PHE A 2 -10.67 7.86 -5.19
CA PHE A 2 -9.34 8.34 -5.60
C PHE A 2 -8.93 9.67 -4.96
N ASP A 3 -9.77 10.72 -5.04
CA ASP A 3 -9.42 12.06 -4.55
C ASP A 3 -9.11 12.10 -3.05
N ARG A 4 -9.81 11.27 -2.28
CA ARG A 4 -9.63 11.13 -0.84
C ARG A 4 -8.27 10.53 -0.47
N GLU A 5 -7.82 9.53 -1.24
CA GLU A 5 -6.51 8.90 -1.00
C GLU A 5 -5.39 9.83 -1.43
N VAL A 6 -5.58 10.54 -2.55
CA VAL A 6 -4.65 11.54 -3.08
C VAL A 6 -4.44 12.71 -2.12
N ALA A 7 -5.50 13.21 -1.48
CA ALA A 7 -5.43 14.37 -0.58
C ALA A 7 -4.37 14.21 0.53
N LEU A 8 -4.19 12.99 1.04
CA LEU A 8 -3.14 12.68 2.01
C LEU A 8 -1.74 12.93 1.45
N TYR A 9 -1.47 12.50 0.22
CA TYR A 9 -0.16 12.66 -0.41
C TYR A 9 0.10 14.12 -0.81
N LEU A 10 -0.94 14.85 -1.24
CA LEU A 10 -0.82 16.29 -1.49
C LEU A 10 -0.47 17.07 -0.20
N ARG A 11 -1.02 16.66 0.95
CA ARG A 11 -0.65 17.24 2.25
C ARG A 11 0.81 16.95 2.60
N HIS A 12 1.28 15.72 2.38
CA HIS A 12 2.68 15.38 2.59
C HIS A 12 3.63 16.17 1.69
N GLN A 13 3.24 16.49 0.46
CA GLN A 13 4.04 17.38 -0.40
C GLN A 13 4.15 18.80 0.18
N LYS A 14 3.08 19.33 0.80
CA LYS A 14 3.13 20.63 1.50
C LYS A 14 4.08 20.61 2.70
N GLU A 15 4.31 19.45 3.28
CA GLU A 15 5.29 19.20 4.35
C GLU A 15 6.71 18.95 3.80
N GLY A 16 6.93 19.09 2.49
CA GLY A 16 8.23 18.97 1.83
C GLY A 16 8.59 17.55 1.38
N LEU A 17 7.69 16.57 1.52
CA LEU A 17 7.94 15.20 1.06
C LEU A 17 7.80 15.09 -0.45
N LYS A 18 8.80 14.47 -1.10
CA LYS A 18 8.69 14.03 -2.49
C LYS A 18 7.97 12.69 -2.54
N VAL A 19 6.95 12.59 -3.40
CA VAL A 19 6.10 11.40 -3.51
C VAL A 19 6.15 10.92 -4.96
N SER A 20 6.30 9.61 -5.13
CA SER A 20 6.12 8.94 -6.41
C SER A 20 5.11 7.81 -6.23
N PHE A 21 4.18 7.67 -7.18
CA PHE A 21 3.24 6.56 -7.23
C PHE A 21 3.73 5.51 -8.20
N LEU A 22 3.82 4.28 -7.73
CA LEU A 22 4.09 3.14 -8.59
C LEU A 22 2.78 2.43 -8.93
N THR A 23 2.44 2.43 -10.21
CA THR A 23 1.19 1.87 -10.74
C THR A 23 1.47 0.71 -11.70
N TYR A 24 0.41 0.00 -12.04
CA TYR A 24 0.46 -1.17 -12.94
C TYR A 24 -0.10 -0.88 -14.32
N GLY A 25 -0.71 0.29 -14.51
CA GLY A 25 -1.22 0.73 -15.79
C GLY A 25 -0.13 1.12 -16.78
N ASP A 26 -0.55 1.71 -17.88
CA ASP A 26 0.30 2.16 -18.98
C ASP A 26 0.40 3.69 -19.00
N GLU A 27 0.74 4.24 -20.15
CA GLU A 27 0.93 5.68 -20.36
C GLU A 27 -0.33 6.51 -20.10
N SER A 28 -1.53 5.92 -20.18
CA SER A 28 -2.78 6.60 -19.83
C SER A 28 -2.82 7.08 -18.38
N GLU A 29 -2.03 6.47 -17.50
CA GLU A 29 -1.89 6.91 -16.10
C GLU A 29 -1.34 8.34 -15.99
N LEU A 30 -0.63 8.82 -17.00
CA LEU A 30 -0.10 10.20 -17.01
C LEU A 30 -1.20 11.26 -17.07
N GLU A 31 -2.42 10.91 -17.47
CA GLU A 31 -3.58 11.82 -17.41
C GLU A 31 -3.88 12.27 -15.97
N TYR A 32 -3.58 11.42 -14.98
CA TYR A 32 -3.75 11.76 -13.56
C TYR A 32 -2.75 12.81 -13.09
N SER A 33 -1.63 13.06 -13.79
CA SER A 33 -0.62 14.05 -13.38
C SER A 33 -1.23 15.45 -13.20
N LYS A 34 -2.29 15.77 -13.95
CA LYS A 34 -3.04 17.03 -13.81
C LYS A 34 -3.79 17.12 -12.47
N ARG A 35 -4.23 15.98 -11.93
CA ARG A 35 -4.96 15.85 -10.66
C ARG A 35 -4.03 15.68 -9.46
N ILE A 36 -2.80 15.19 -9.69
CA ILE A 36 -1.77 14.98 -8.67
C ILE A 36 -0.47 15.72 -8.99
N PRO A 37 -0.50 17.07 -9.04
CA PRO A 37 0.67 17.85 -9.40
C PRO A 37 1.86 17.57 -8.47
N GLY A 38 3.04 17.38 -9.06
CA GLY A 38 4.28 17.12 -8.35
C GLY A 38 4.45 15.69 -7.80
N ILE A 39 3.50 14.78 -8.05
CA ILE A 39 3.66 13.35 -7.77
C ILE A 39 4.13 12.65 -9.04
N ASP A 40 5.32 12.03 -9.00
CA ASP A 40 5.83 11.28 -10.13
C ASP A 40 5.07 9.95 -10.30
N ILE A 41 4.54 9.67 -11.48
CA ILE A 41 3.84 8.41 -11.78
C ILE A 41 4.81 7.44 -12.47
N LEU A 42 5.10 6.33 -11.81
CA LEU A 42 5.93 5.22 -12.29
C LEU A 42 5.00 4.11 -12.80
N TYR A 43 4.82 4.05 -14.12
CA TYR A 43 3.90 3.11 -14.80
C TYR A 43 4.66 2.12 -15.68
N ASN A 44 3.94 1.18 -16.31
CA ASN A 44 4.50 0.18 -17.21
C ASN A 44 4.82 0.77 -18.60
N LYS A 45 5.82 1.66 -18.65
CA LYS A 45 6.26 2.31 -19.91
C LYS A 45 6.80 1.35 -20.96
N TRP A 46 7.16 0.12 -20.56
CA TRP A 46 7.69 -0.92 -21.45
C TRP A 46 6.59 -1.79 -22.07
N ARG A 47 5.31 -1.56 -21.72
CA ARG A 47 4.16 -2.34 -22.21
C ARG A 47 4.32 -3.85 -22.02
N LEU A 48 5.01 -4.25 -20.95
CA LEU A 48 5.24 -5.65 -20.64
C LEU A 48 3.95 -6.30 -20.16
N PRO A 49 3.73 -7.60 -20.40
CA PRO A 49 2.65 -8.34 -19.74
C PRO A 49 2.74 -8.17 -18.22
N LEU A 50 1.61 -7.94 -17.54
CA LEU A 50 1.58 -7.63 -16.10
C LEU A 50 2.39 -8.60 -15.21
N PRO A 51 2.35 -9.94 -15.42
CA PRO A 51 3.16 -10.84 -14.61
C PRO A 51 4.66 -10.58 -14.74
N LEU A 52 5.12 -10.27 -15.96
CA LEU A 52 6.51 -9.95 -16.23
C LEU A 52 6.87 -8.56 -15.68
N TYR A 53 5.97 -7.58 -15.84
CA TYR A 53 6.17 -6.26 -15.25
C TYR A 53 6.28 -6.34 -13.72
N PHE A 54 5.41 -7.09 -13.04
CA PHE A 54 5.48 -7.30 -11.60
C PHE A 54 6.81 -7.89 -11.15
N LEU A 55 7.35 -8.82 -11.94
CA LEU A 55 8.65 -9.43 -11.71
C LEU A 55 9.81 -8.48 -12.04
N LEU A 56 9.61 -7.38 -12.75
CA LEU A 56 10.72 -6.49 -13.14
C LEU A 56 10.64 -5.10 -12.49
N ILE A 57 9.52 -4.74 -11.85
CA ILE A 57 9.30 -3.44 -11.18
C ILE A 57 10.52 -2.95 -10.37
N PRO A 58 11.12 -3.75 -9.46
CA PRO A 58 12.22 -3.25 -8.63
C PRO A 58 13.45 -2.84 -9.44
N LEU A 59 13.68 -3.47 -10.59
CA LEU A 59 14.82 -3.19 -11.47
C LEU A 59 14.49 -2.04 -12.43
N LEU A 60 13.32 -2.12 -13.06
CA LEU A 60 12.81 -1.14 -14.03
C LEU A 60 12.67 0.26 -13.42
N HIS A 61 12.22 0.34 -12.16
CA HIS A 61 12.05 1.60 -11.40
C HIS A 61 13.15 1.81 -10.36
N SER A 62 14.30 1.15 -10.52
CA SER A 62 15.42 1.18 -9.56
C SER A 62 15.89 2.60 -9.22
N GLY A 63 15.89 3.53 -10.18
CA GLY A 63 16.26 4.93 -9.94
C GLY A 63 15.42 5.58 -8.84
N ALA A 64 14.10 5.46 -8.91
CA ALA A 64 13.20 6.00 -7.90
C ALA A 64 13.28 5.21 -6.59
N LEU A 65 13.27 3.88 -6.67
CA LEU A 65 13.25 3.00 -5.49
C LEU A 65 14.55 3.09 -4.66
N ARG A 66 15.71 3.25 -5.30
CA ARG A 66 17.00 3.43 -4.61
C ARG A 66 17.12 4.79 -3.93
N ARG A 67 16.52 5.84 -4.50
CA ARG A 67 16.53 7.19 -3.93
C ARG A 67 15.46 7.38 -2.85
N ALA A 68 14.42 6.57 -2.85
CA ALA A 68 13.39 6.62 -1.83
C ALA A 68 13.98 6.37 -0.44
N SER A 69 13.56 7.19 0.53
CA SER A 69 13.86 6.99 1.95
C SER A 69 12.97 5.92 2.57
N VAL A 70 11.76 5.74 2.03
CA VAL A 70 10.77 4.78 2.51
C VAL A 70 9.91 4.27 1.35
N LEU A 71 9.52 3.00 1.41
CA LEU A 71 8.51 2.44 0.52
C LEU A 71 7.21 2.28 1.30
N LYS A 72 6.08 2.65 0.70
CA LYS A 72 4.77 2.56 1.35
C LYS A 72 3.78 1.85 0.44
N THR A 73 3.05 0.87 0.98
CA THR A 73 1.86 0.35 0.30
C THR A 73 0.68 1.27 0.55
N ASN A 74 -0.18 1.47 -0.45
CA ASN A 74 -1.49 2.09 -0.22
C ASN A 74 -2.53 1.06 0.22
N GLN A 75 -2.43 -0.15 -0.35
CA GLN A 75 -3.24 -1.33 -0.05
C GLN A 75 -2.36 -2.58 -0.01
N LEU A 76 -2.84 -3.64 0.65
CA LEU A 76 -2.09 -4.89 0.81
C LEU A 76 -1.90 -5.66 -0.52
N SER A 77 -2.69 -5.34 -1.54
CA SER A 77 -2.54 -5.86 -2.92
C SER A 77 -1.16 -5.55 -3.52
N GLY A 78 -0.59 -4.38 -3.22
CA GLY A 78 0.78 -4.02 -3.63
C GLY A 78 1.88 -4.56 -2.71
N GLY A 79 1.51 -5.28 -1.63
CA GLY A 79 2.43 -5.71 -0.59
C GLY A 79 3.56 -6.61 -1.09
N ARG A 80 3.29 -7.53 -2.03
CA ARG A 80 4.32 -8.41 -2.60
C ARG A 80 5.46 -7.63 -3.26
N ILE A 81 5.09 -6.66 -4.10
CA ILE A 81 6.03 -5.87 -4.89
C ILE A 81 6.76 -4.91 -3.96
N ALA A 82 6.06 -4.26 -3.03
CA ALA A 82 6.69 -3.37 -2.05
C ALA A 82 7.68 -4.12 -1.14
N LEU A 83 7.33 -5.32 -0.67
CA LEU A 83 8.21 -6.19 0.10
C LEU A 83 9.46 -6.56 -0.69
N TRP A 84 9.28 -6.95 -1.96
CA TRP A 84 10.41 -7.35 -2.79
C TRP A 84 11.34 -6.16 -3.09
N SER A 85 10.79 -5.00 -3.46
CA SER A 85 11.53 -3.76 -3.64
C SER A 85 12.26 -3.33 -2.36
N SER A 86 11.60 -3.42 -1.20
CA SER A 86 12.17 -3.08 0.11
C SER A 86 13.38 -3.94 0.41
N LYS A 87 13.28 -5.25 0.23
CA LYS A 87 14.40 -6.17 0.45
C LYS A 87 15.55 -5.95 -0.53
N LEU A 88 15.24 -5.82 -1.82
CA LEU A 88 16.26 -5.64 -2.86
C LEU A 88 17.07 -4.36 -2.66
N TRP A 89 16.41 -3.26 -2.31
CA TRP A 89 17.03 -1.94 -2.16
C TRP A 89 17.28 -1.52 -0.71
N ARG A 90 17.06 -2.43 0.25
CA ARG A 90 17.23 -2.23 1.70
C ARG A 90 16.53 -0.97 2.20
N LYS A 91 15.26 -0.80 1.82
CA LYS A 91 14.43 0.36 2.20
C LYS A 91 13.42 -0.02 3.28
N PRO A 92 13.17 0.85 4.29
CA PRO A 92 12.11 0.60 5.25
C PRO A 92 10.76 0.53 4.53
N LEU A 93 9.90 -0.36 5.00
CA LEU A 93 8.60 -0.63 4.41
C LEU A 93 7.49 -0.21 5.38
N ILE A 94 6.64 0.72 4.94
CA ILE A 94 5.39 1.06 5.63
C ILE A 94 4.26 0.30 4.94
N VAL A 95 3.54 -0.51 5.70
CA VAL A 95 2.39 -1.26 5.19
C VAL A 95 1.11 -0.58 5.61
N ARG A 96 0.43 0.09 4.69
CA ARG A 96 -0.96 0.52 4.90
C ARG A 96 -1.92 -0.52 4.36
N CYS A 97 -2.92 -0.86 5.16
CA CYS A 97 -4.07 -1.65 4.72
C CYS A 97 -5.38 -0.99 5.20
N GLY A 98 -6.23 -0.63 4.24
CA GLY A 98 -7.63 -0.28 4.51
C GLY A 98 -8.55 -1.50 4.59
N ASN A 99 -8.03 -2.67 4.21
CA ASN A 99 -8.74 -3.92 4.18
C ASN A 99 -7.74 -5.09 4.27
N ILE A 100 -8.07 -6.12 5.05
CA ILE A 100 -7.23 -7.31 5.24
C ILE A 100 -7.97 -8.51 4.63
N PRO A 101 -7.48 -9.10 3.52
CA PRO A 101 -8.16 -10.18 2.83
C PRO A 101 -8.55 -11.37 3.70
N SER A 102 -7.69 -11.79 4.64
CA SER A 102 -8.03 -12.89 5.56
C SER A 102 -9.08 -12.52 6.61
N ASP A 103 -9.18 -11.25 7.01
CA ASP A 103 -10.24 -10.77 7.90
C ASP A 103 -11.59 -10.81 7.18
N MET A 104 -11.65 -10.25 5.96
CA MET A 104 -12.85 -10.33 5.12
C MET A 104 -13.28 -11.76 4.84
N THR A 105 -12.33 -12.63 4.51
CA THR A 105 -12.67 -14.00 4.16
C THR A 105 -13.18 -14.75 5.39
N ALA A 106 -12.61 -14.50 6.57
CA ALA A 106 -13.10 -15.08 7.82
C ALA A 106 -14.53 -14.63 8.17
N GLN A 107 -14.93 -13.42 7.74
CA GLN A 107 -16.30 -12.90 7.90
C GLN A 107 -17.26 -13.38 6.80
N SER A 108 -16.75 -14.02 5.75
CA SER A 108 -17.55 -14.53 4.62
C SER A 108 -17.86 -16.02 4.75
N ASN A 109 -18.76 -16.52 3.89
CA ASN A 109 -19.11 -17.95 3.83
C ASN A 109 -18.01 -18.85 3.21
N ILE A 110 -16.85 -18.30 2.84
CA ILE A 110 -15.75 -19.05 2.22
C ILE A 110 -14.98 -19.85 3.28
N LYS A 111 -15.26 -21.15 3.37
CA LYS A 111 -14.64 -22.07 4.35
C LYS A 111 -13.51 -22.93 3.78
N ASN A 112 -12.64 -22.39 2.91
CA ASN A 112 -11.50 -23.13 2.39
C ASN A 112 -10.25 -22.94 3.30
N PRO A 113 -9.85 -23.96 4.10
CA PRO A 113 -8.75 -23.82 5.04
C PRO A 113 -7.38 -23.66 4.37
N VAL A 114 -7.19 -24.24 3.18
CA VAL A 114 -5.93 -24.14 2.42
C VAL A 114 -5.77 -22.73 1.87
N TYR A 115 -6.84 -22.17 1.31
CA TYR A 115 -6.86 -20.78 0.85
C TYR A 115 -6.57 -19.81 2.01
N MET A 116 -7.22 -20.03 3.16
CA MET A 116 -6.98 -19.19 4.34
C MET A 116 -5.55 -19.26 4.85
N ARG A 117 -4.96 -20.45 4.87
CA ARG A 117 -3.56 -20.62 5.24
C ARG A 117 -2.62 -19.91 4.27
N ARG A 118 -2.91 -19.93 2.96
CA ARG A 118 -2.10 -19.23 1.94
C ARG A 118 -2.19 -17.71 2.09
N LEU A 119 -3.39 -17.17 2.29
CA LEU A 119 -3.58 -15.74 2.53
C LEU A 119 -2.86 -15.27 3.79
N ARG A 120 -3.07 -15.94 4.93
CA ARG A 120 -2.38 -15.55 6.18
C ARG A 120 -0.87 -15.62 6.06
N ARG A 121 -0.32 -16.60 5.35
CA ARG A 121 1.13 -16.67 5.09
C ARG A 121 1.63 -15.52 4.22
N TYR A 122 0.85 -15.11 3.22
CA TYR A 122 1.18 -13.95 2.39
C TYR A 122 1.20 -12.66 3.22
N GLU A 123 0.15 -12.44 4.01
CA GLU A 123 -0.02 -11.26 4.84
C GLU A 123 1.04 -11.21 5.96
N ALA A 124 1.31 -12.34 6.62
CA ALA A 124 2.36 -12.46 7.63
C ALA A 124 3.74 -12.03 7.10
N LYS A 125 4.11 -12.46 5.88
CA LYS A 125 5.38 -12.06 5.26
C LYS A 125 5.49 -10.54 5.07
N ILE A 126 4.38 -9.87 4.78
CA ILE A 126 4.34 -8.43 4.57
C ILE A 126 4.38 -7.70 5.91
N PHE A 127 3.53 -8.10 6.87
CA PHE A 127 3.46 -7.46 8.18
C PHE A 127 4.75 -7.62 8.99
N HIS A 128 5.36 -8.81 9.01
CA HIS A 128 6.63 -9.01 9.72
C HIS A 128 7.83 -8.29 9.09
N ALA A 129 7.73 -7.90 7.81
CA ALA A 129 8.76 -7.12 7.14
C ALA A 129 8.54 -5.61 7.24
N ALA A 130 7.39 -5.18 7.77
CA ALA A 130 7.05 -3.78 7.89
C ALA A 130 7.83 -3.13 9.04
N THR A 131 8.37 -1.94 8.79
CA THR A 131 8.92 -1.06 9.83
C THR A 131 7.80 -0.31 10.57
N ALA A 132 6.68 -0.07 9.89
CA ALA A 132 5.46 0.45 10.49
C ALA A 132 4.24 -0.05 9.71
N ILE A 133 3.12 -0.26 10.41
CA ILE A 133 1.86 -0.73 9.85
C ILE A 133 0.80 0.32 10.13
N ILE A 134 0.03 0.69 9.11
CA ILE A 134 -1.06 1.66 9.22
C ILE A 134 -2.37 0.94 8.93
N VAL A 135 -3.26 0.89 9.91
CA VAL A 135 -4.60 0.31 9.80
C VAL A 135 -5.68 1.37 9.95
N ALA A 136 -6.86 1.12 9.39
CA ALA A 136 -7.95 2.10 9.38
C ALA A 136 -8.78 2.14 10.68
N SER A 137 -8.72 1.09 11.52
CA SER A 137 -9.52 1.02 12.75
C SER A 137 -8.81 0.25 13.87
N PRO A 138 -9.18 0.46 15.15
CA PRO A 138 -8.67 -0.33 16.27
C PRO A 138 -8.97 -1.82 16.13
N ALA A 139 -10.15 -2.19 15.63
CA ALA A 139 -10.51 -3.59 15.39
C ALA A 139 -9.53 -4.28 14.40
N MET A 140 -9.07 -3.57 13.37
CA MET A 140 -8.06 -4.08 12.45
C MET A 140 -6.69 -4.23 13.13
N ARG A 141 -6.30 -3.31 14.00
CA ARG A 141 -5.06 -3.44 14.80
C ARG A 141 -5.14 -4.74 15.61
N ASP A 142 -6.22 -4.92 16.35
CA ASP A 142 -6.40 -6.08 17.23
C ASP A 142 -6.40 -7.39 16.42
N TYR A 143 -7.01 -7.38 15.22
CA TYR A 143 -6.92 -8.50 14.27
C TYR A 143 -5.47 -8.80 13.86
N VAL A 144 -4.69 -7.79 13.48
CA VAL A 144 -3.30 -7.95 13.03
C VAL A 144 -2.42 -8.47 14.16
N THR A 145 -2.52 -7.87 15.35
CA THR A 145 -1.78 -8.30 16.55
C THR A 145 -2.08 -9.76 16.88
N ARG A 146 -3.37 -10.12 16.98
CA ARG A 146 -3.78 -11.48 17.36
C ARG A 146 -3.45 -12.53 16.29
N THR A 147 -3.60 -12.18 15.02
CA THR A 147 -3.48 -13.16 13.92
C THR A 147 -2.04 -13.39 13.48
N TYR A 148 -1.20 -12.34 13.53
CA TYR A 148 0.18 -12.40 13.02
C TYR A 148 1.23 -12.19 14.11
N SER A 149 0.85 -11.99 15.38
CA SER A 149 1.80 -11.78 16.49
C SER A 149 2.79 -10.63 16.23
N VAL A 150 2.27 -9.54 15.65
CA VAL A 150 3.05 -8.32 15.40
C VAL A 150 2.98 -7.42 16.63
N LEU A 151 4.09 -6.76 16.97
CA LEU A 151 4.15 -5.81 18.08
C LEU A 151 3.18 -4.65 17.85
N GLU A 152 2.35 -4.37 18.84
CA GLU A 152 1.39 -3.25 18.79
C GLU A 152 2.08 -1.90 18.58
N SER A 153 3.31 -1.74 19.08
CA SER A 153 4.11 -0.52 18.91
C SER A 153 4.47 -0.20 17.46
N LEU A 154 4.38 -1.18 16.55
CA LEU A 154 4.58 -0.99 15.11
C LEU A 154 3.29 -0.64 14.38
N ILE A 155 2.13 -0.74 15.03
CA ILE A 155 0.81 -0.58 14.40
C ILE A 155 0.20 0.76 14.80
N HIS A 156 -0.05 1.60 13.80
CA HIS A 156 -0.66 2.90 13.93
C HIS A 156 -2.08 2.87 13.36
N VAL A 157 -3.06 3.26 14.19
CA VAL A 157 -4.44 3.43 13.72
C VAL A 157 -4.58 4.83 13.14
N VAL A 158 -4.71 4.89 11.82
CA VAL A 158 -4.99 6.15 11.11
C VAL A 158 -6.28 5.97 10.34
N SER A 159 -7.34 6.61 10.84
CA SER A 159 -8.63 6.56 10.18
C SER A 159 -8.50 7.04 8.74
N ASN A 160 -9.28 6.40 7.90
CA ASN A 160 -9.42 6.79 6.52
C ASN A 160 -9.90 8.24 6.45
N HIS A 161 -9.14 9.13 5.78
CA HIS A 161 -9.55 10.51 5.56
C HIS A 161 -10.99 10.55 5.05
N VAL A 162 -11.87 11.35 5.63
CA VAL A 162 -13.22 11.60 5.10
C VAL A 162 -13.18 12.99 4.50
N LEU A 163 -13.69 13.15 3.28
CA LEU A 163 -13.89 14.47 2.71
C LEU A 163 -15.06 15.12 3.46
N THR A 164 -14.74 15.99 4.41
CA THR A 164 -15.71 16.66 5.28
C THR A 164 -16.66 17.58 4.51
N ASP A 165 -16.27 18.00 3.31
CA ASP A 165 -17.06 18.90 2.45
C ASP A 165 -18.32 18.23 1.87
N LEU A 166 -18.45 16.90 2.00
CA LEU A 166 -19.65 16.13 1.62
C LEU A 166 -20.61 15.92 2.79
N ILE A 167 -20.24 16.31 4.01
CA ILE A 167 -21.11 16.24 5.18
C ILE A 167 -21.78 17.61 5.29
N PRO A 168 -23.11 17.71 5.12
CA PRO A 168 -23.83 18.96 5.38
C PRO A 168 -23.48 19.43 6.79
N ARG A 169 -23.06 20.68 6.93
CA ARG A 169 -22.98 21.29 8.25
C ARG A 169 -24.42 21.57 8.66
N GLU A 170 -24.90 20.84 9.66
CA GLU A 170 -26.13 21.20 10.39
C GLU A 170 -25.98 22.56 11.06
#